data_AF-A0A496VXD0-F1
#
_entry.id   AF-A0A496VXD0-F1
#
_cell.length_a   1.000
_cell.length_b   1.000
_cell.length_c   1.000
_cell.angle_alpha   90.00
_cell.angle_beta   90.00
_cell.angle_gamma   90.00
#
_symmetry.space_group_name_H-M   'P 1'
#
loop_
_entity.id
_entity.type
_entity.pdbx_description
1 polymer ?
#
loop_
_entity_poly.entity_id
_entity_poly.type
_entity_poly.pdbx_seq_one_letter_code
_entity_poly.pdbx_strand_id
1 'polypeptide(L)'
;MAYGTFKSVEEVATKFDIEVADTTLFIGEKTLEISELLFSIIENNLRDKINYVSEYAICETIIRPILDIVAQNYPLKVWSHIPYNVDKEKGLVGEPDYLIAPKNKYGGMVNPALCVIEAKKDNFDEGWTQALAEMVASSLLEAKTCYAVVTTGTVWQFGKLKNNIFIIDPTFVSAPTDLQRLFNIINWVFNEIA
;
A
#
# COMPACT_ATOMS: atom_id res chain seq x y z
N MET A 1 -13.41 1.88 -11.23
CA MET A 1 -12.41 0.86 -10.89
C MET A 1 -11.10 1.27 -11.52
N ALA A 2 -10.14 1.63 -10.68
CA ALA A 2 -8.80 2.05 -11.03
C ALA A 2 -8.00 0.85 -11.56
N TYR A 3 -7.20 1.00 -12.62
CA TYR A 3 -6.34 -0.09 -13.13
C TYR A 3 -7.05 -1.43 -13.43
N GLY A 4 -8.38 -1.50 -13.32
CA GLY A 4 -9.20 -2.73 -13.32
C GLY A 4 -9.48 -3.29 -14.71
N THR A 5 -8.73 -2.85 -15.73
CA THR A 5 -8.68 -3.57 -17.00
C THR A 5 -7.87 -4.85 -16.89
N PHE A 6 -6.90 -4.87 -15.97
CA PHE A 6 -6.08 -6.05 -15.68
C PHE A 6 -6.86 -7.05 -14.83
N LYS A 7 -6.78 -8.32 -15.18
CA LYS A 7 -7.51 -9.42 -14.54
C LYS A 7 -6.64 -10.28 -13.65
N SER A 8 -5.32 -10.23 -13.81
CA SER A 8 -4.37 -10.99 -13.00
C SER A 8 -3.00 -10.33 -12.93
N VAL A 9 -2.24 -10.67 -11.89
CA VAL A 9 -0.81 -10.35 -11.78
C VAL A 9 -0.04 -10.81 -13.03
N GLU A 10 -0.34 -12.01 -13.55
CA GLU A 10 0.29 -12.56 -14.76
C GLU A 10 0.06 -11.67 -15.99
N GLU A 11 -1.15 -11.10 -16.15
CA GLU A 11 -1.45 -10.20 -17.26
C GLU A 11 -0.60 -8.92 -17.19
N VAL A 12 -0.52 -8.31 -16.01
CA VAL A 12 0.31 -7.12 -15.78
C VAL A 12 1.78 -7.46 -16.02
N ALA A 13 2.26 -8.53 -15.40
CA ALA A 13 3.65 -8.95 -15.49
C ALA A 13 4.09 -9.23 -16.93
N THR A 14 3.27 -9.97 -17.69
CA THR A 14 3.52 -10.26 -19.10
C THR A 14 3.53 -8.99 -19.96
N LYS A 15 2.57 -8.08 -19.73
CA LYS A 15 2.45 -6.84 -20.51
C LYS A 15 3.63 -5.89 -20.32
N PHE A 16 4.19 -5.85 -19.11
CA PHE A 16 5.23 -4.90 -18.73
C PHE A 16 6.61 -5.53 -18.52
N ASP A 17 6.78 -6.80 -18.91
CA ASP A 17 8.03 -7.55 -18.79
C ASP A 17 8.58 -7.54 -17.36
N ILE A 18 7.72 -7.92 -16.41
CA ILE A 18 8.04 -8.04 -14.99
C ILE A 18 8.24 -9.52 -14.64
N GLU A 19 9.35 -9.83 -14.00
CA GLU A 19 9.58 -11.12 -13.38
C GLU A 19 8.80 -11.21 -12.07
N VAL A 20 7.94 -12.22 -11.94
CA VAL A 20 7.32 -12.57 -10.66
C VAL A 20 8.21 -13.63 -10.01
N ALA A 21 9.02 -13.22 -9.05
CA ALA A 21 9.96 -14.10 -8.39
C ALA A 21 9.28 -14.91 -7.25
N ASP A 22 9.91 -16.02 -6.89
CA ASP A 22 9.49 -16.82 -5.73
C ASP A 22 9.50 -15.98 -4.44
N THR A 23 8.62 -16.36 -3.51
CA THR A 23 8.44 -15.64 -2.25
C THR A 23 9.75 -15.59 -1.47
N THR A 24 10.25 -14.37 -1.26
CA THR A 24 11.51 -14.09 -0.57
C THR A 24 11.24 -13.09 0.54
N LEU A 25 11.74 -13.37 1.74
CA LEU A 25 11.65 -12.45 2.87
C LEU A 25 12.44 -11.18 2.58
N PHE A 26 11.77 -10.04 2.68
CA PHE A 26 12.41 -8.73 2.58
C PHE A 26 11.91 -7.73 3.62
N ILE A 27 10.78 -7.98 4.30
CA ILE A 27 10.26 -7.03 5.27
C ILE A 27 11.23 -6.83 6.44
N GLY A 28 11.46 -5.57 6.79
CA GLY A 28 12.16 -5.18 8.01
C GLY A 28 11.19 -4.59 9.04
N GLU A 29 11.71 -4.33 10.23
CA GLU A 29 10.99 -3.65 11.30
C GLU A 29 11.80 -2.45 11.80
N LYS A 30 11.13 -1.31 12.00
CA LYS A 30 11.71 -0.11 12.59
C LYS A 30 10.79 0.34 13.70
N THR A 31 11.25 0.30 14.94
CA THR A 31 10.46 0.70 16.11
C THR A 31 9.85 2.08 15.91
N LEU A 32 8.54 2.16 16.09
CA LEU A 32 7.79 3.41 16.16
C LEU A 32 7.16 3.56 17.53
N GLU A 33 7.53 4.60 18.26
CA GLU A 33 6.85 4.97 19.49
C GLU A 33 5.54 5.69 19.16
N ILE A 34 4.43 5.17 19.66
CA ILE A 34 3.08 5.71 19.42
C ILE A 34 2.50 6.07 20.77
N SER A 35 1.82 7.22 20.85
CA SER A 35 1.15 7.60 22.07
C SER A 35 0.06 6.58 22.43
N GLU A 36 -0.09 6.29 23.72
CA GLU A 36 -1.07 5.31 24.21
C GLU A 36 -2.50 5.62 23.74
N LEU A 37 -2.83 6.92 23.64
CA LEU A 37 -4.12 7.38 23.14
C LEU A 37 -4.34 6.98 21.67
N LEU A 38 -3.38 7.26 20.78
CA LEU A 38 -3.51 6.92 19.36
C LEU A 38 -3.55 5.40 19.17
N PHE A 39 -2.68 4.67 19.88
CA PHE A 39 -2.64 3.22 19.83
C PHE A 39 -3.99 2.61 20.23
N SER A 40 -4.57 3.10 21.34
CA SER A 40 -5.87 2.64 21.86
C SER A 40 -7.04 2.95 20.93
N ILE A 41 -7.00 4.09 20.22
CA ILE A 41 -8.02 4.42 19.20
C ILE A 41 -8.00 3.36 18.09
N ILE A 42 -6.82 3.00 17.58
CA ILE A 42 -6.69 2.00 16.52
C ILE A 42 -7.09 0.61 17.02
N GLU A 43 -6.69 0.22 18.23
CA GLU A 43 -7.14 -1.04 18.84
C GLU A 43 -8.67 -1.13 18.94
N ASN A 44 -9.32 -0.06 19.41
CA ASN A 44 -10.78 -0.03 19.53
C ASN A 44 -11.44 -0.09 18.15
N ASN A 45 -10.90 0.63 17.17
CA ASN A 45 -11.41 0.60 15.81
C ASN A 45 -11.31 -0.80 15.20
N LEU A 46 -10.22 -1.52 15.45
CA LEU A 46 -10.03 -2.89 14.97
C LEU A 46 -11.02 -3.89 15.60
N ARG A 47 -11.54 -3.60 16.80
CA ARG A 47 -12.50 -4.46 17.51
C ARG A 47 -13.97 -4.15 17.17
N ASP A 48 -14.25 -2.96 16.65
CA ASP A 48 -15.61 -2.56 16.31
C ASP A 48 -16.03 -3.14 14.95
N LYS A 49 -17.05 -4.01 14.97
CA LYS A 49 -17.60 -4.63 13.75
C LYS A 49 -18.20 -3.61 12.78
N ILE A 50 -18.63 -2.45 13.27
CA ILE A 50 -19.16 -1.38 12.43
C ILE A 50 -18.10 -0.89 11.44
N ASN A 51 -16.82 -0.95 11.80
CA ASN A 51 -15.73 -0.51 10.94
C ASN A 51 -15.44 -1.44 9.75
N TYR A 52 -16.12 -2.60 9.68
CA TYR A 52 -15.96 -3.58 8.59
C TYR A 52 -17.20 -3.73 7.71
N VAL A 53 -18.21 -2.85 7.86
CA VAL A 53 -19.47 -2.95 7.12
C VAL A 53 -19.35 -2.49 5.67
N SER A 54 -18.30 -1.74 5.32
CA SER A 54 -18.01 -1.28 3.97
C SER A 54 -16.52 -1.02 3.77
N GLU A 55 -16.10 -1.02 2.51
CA GLU A 55 -14.74 -0.65 2.09
C GLU A 55 -14.36 0.75 2.62
N TYR A 56 -15.28 1.72 2.50
CA TYR A 56 -15.09 3.07 3.02
C TYR A 56 -14.88 3.09 4.54
N ALA A 57 -15.64 2.29 5.30
CA ALA A 57 -15.47 2.21 6.75
C ALA A 57 -14.08 1.68 7.12
N ILE A 58 -13.62 0.62 6.46
CA ILE A 58 -12.28 0.04 6.68
C ILE A 58 -11.19 1.07 6.34
N CYS A 59 -11.32 1.69 5.17
CA CYS A 59 -10.43 2.73 4.68
C CYS A 59 -10.30 3.91 5.67
N GLU A 60 -11.41 4.50 6.10
CA GLU A 60 -11.42 5.70 6.93
C GLU A 60 -11.10 5.46 8.40
N THR A 61 -11.43 4.29 8.93
CA THR A 61 -11.32 4.01 10.39
C THR A 61 -10.12 3.14 10.76
N ILE A 62 -9.55 2.40 9.81
CA ILE A 62 -8.43 1.47 10.07
C ILE A 62 -7.21 1.83 9.22
N ILE A 63 -7.32 1.70 7.89
CA ILE A 63 -6.15 1.82 6.99
C ILE A 63 -5.58 3.23 7.04
N ARG A 64 -6.40 4.24 6.76
CA ARG A 64 -5.96 5.65 6.73
C ARG A 64 -5.39 6.13 8.06
N PRO A 65 -6.04 5.89 9.23
CA PRO A 65 -5.48 6.29 10.52
C PRO A 65 -4.11 5.66 10.82
N ILE A 66 -3.90 4.38 10.48
CA ILE A 66 -2.58 3.73 10.63
C ILE A 66 -1.53 4.44 9.78
N LEU A 67 -1.83 4.69 8.49
CA LEU A 67 -0.91 5.39 7.58
C LEU A 67 -0.61 6.82 8.06
N ASP A 68 -1.61 7.57 8.52
CA ASP A 68 -1.45 8.95 9.00
C ASP A 68 -0.59 9.02 10.27
N ILE A 69 -0.69 8.04 11.17
CA ILE A 69 0.17 7.97 12.38
C ILE A 69 1.63 7.82 11.98
N VAL A 70 1.94 6.94 11.02
CA VAL A 70 3.33 6.72 10.57
C VAL A 70 3.83 7.93 9.77
N ALA A 71 3.01 8.45 8.84
CA ALA A 71 3.36 9.53 7.92
C ALA A 71 3.78 10.84 8.63
N GLN A 72 3.33 11.06 9.87
CA GLN A 72 3.74 12.21 10.69
C GLN A 72 5.26 12.30 10.93
N ASN A 73 5.99 11.18 10.78
CA ASN A 73 7.42 11.09 11.04
C ASN A 73 8.29 11.33 9.80
N TYR A 74 7.69 11.55 8.63
CA TYR A 74 8.39 11.61 7.34
C TYR A 74 7.96 12.82 6.51
N PRO A 75 8.80 13.31 5.57
CA PRO A 75 8.41 14.35 4.60
C PRO A 75 7.48 13.82 3.49
N LEU A 76 6.65 12.82 3.81
CA LEU A 76 5.74 12.12 2.91
C LEU A 76 4.29 12.52 3.22
N LYS A 77 3.39 12.23 2.28
CA LYS A 77 1.95 12.43 2.43
C LYS A 77 1.20 11.17 2.04
N VAL A 78 0.08 10.95 2.71
CA VAL A 78 -0.92 9.95 2.34
C VAL A 78 -1.86 10.60 1.33
N TRP A 79 -1.71 10.26 0.06
CA TRP A 79 -2.58 10.71 -1.02
C TRP A 79 -3.71 9.70 -1.18
N SER A 80 -4.90 10.06 -0.73
CA SER A 80 -6.06 9.17 -0.65
C SER A 80 -7.00 9.44 -1.81
N HIS A 81 -7.30 8.42 -2.62
CA HIS A 81 -8.32 8.49 -3.67
C HIS A 81 -8.11 9.68 -4.63
N ILE A 82 -6.86 9.86 -5.09
CA ILE A 82 -6.53 10.89 -6.09
C ILE A 82 -6.27 10.26 -7.46
N PRO A 83 -6.58 10.95 -8.58
CA PRO A 83 -6.26 10.44 -9.90
C PRO A 83 -4.77 10.20 -10.08
N TYR A 84 -4.42 8.99 -10.52
CA TYR A 84 -3.06 8.56 -10.83
C TYR A 84 -3.02 7.97 -12.24
N ASN A 85 -2.96 8.86 -13.22
CA ASN A 85 -3.09 8.55 -14.65
C ASN A 85 -1.75 8.71 -15.35
N VAL A 86 -0.96 7.63 -15.39
CA VAL A 86 0.42 7.65 -15.90
C VAL A 86 0.49 7.36 -17.38
N ASP A 87 -0.20 6.32 -17.86
CA ASP A 87 -0.18 5.92 -19.27
C ASP A 87 -1.51 5.31 -19.69
N LYS A 88 -2.32 6.11 -20.41
CA LYS A 88 -3.65 5.70 -20.86
C LYS A 88 -3.62 4.59 -21.89
N GLU A 89 -2.64 4.58 -22.79
CA GLU A 89 -2.53 3.58 -23.85
C GLU A 89 -2.19 2.21 -23.25
N LYS A 90 -1.43 2.20 -22.17
CA LYS A 90 -1.08 0.97 -21.44
C LYS A 90 -2.07 0.60 -20.35
N GLY A 91 -3.13 1.37 -20.13
CA GLY A 91 -4.14 1.09 -19.10
C GLY A 91 -3.70 1.43 -17.67
N LEU A 92 -2.63 2.21 -17.51
CA LEU A 92 -2.11 2.68 -16.22
C LEU A 92 -2.81 3.97 -15.79
N VAL A 93 -4.12 3.86 -15.57
CA VAL A 93 -5.05 4.98 -15.30
C VAL A 93 -6.05 4.55 -14.24
N GLY A 94 -6.28 5.42 -13.27
CA GLY A 94 -7.20 5.11 -12.17
C GLY A 94 -7.10 6.08 -11.01
N GLU A 95 -7.77 5.69 -9.93
CA GLU A 95 -7.79 6.36 -8.64
C GLU A 95 -7.45 5.32 -7.57
N PRO A 96 -6.17 5.16 -7.21
CA PRO A 96 -5.72 4.27 -6.14
C PRO A 96 -6.34 4.63 -4.79
N ASP A 97 -6.49 3.63 -3.91
CA ASP A 97 -7.00 3.86 -2.55
C ASP A 97 -6.05 4.80 -1.79
N TYR A 98 -4.75 4.44 -1.74
CA TYR A 98 -3.71 5.31 -1.19
C TYR A 98 -2.37 5.19 -1.93
N LEU A 99 -1.72 6.34 -2.10
CA LEU A 99 -0.33 6.44 -2.52
C LEU A 99 0.47 7.23 -1.47
N ILE A 100 1.68 6.77 -1.16
CA ILE A 100 2.60 7.49 -0.27
C ILE A 100 3.70 8.12 -1.11
N ALA A 101 3.77 9.45 -1.04
CA ALA A 101 4.72 10.22 -1.83
C ALA A 101 5.00 11.60 -1.20
N PRO A 102 6.16 12.20 -1.50
CA PRO A 102 6.42 13.59 -1.17
C PRO A 102 5.49 14.56 -1.93
N LYS A 103 5.34 15.75 -1.37
CA LYS A 103 4.62 16.87 -1.98
C LYS A 103 5.63 17.86 -2.57
N ASN A 104 5.45 18.26 -3.83
CA ASN A 104 6.24 19.34 -4.40
C ASN A 104 5.81 20.73 -3.89
N LYS A 105 6.62 21.76 -4.19
CA LYS A 105 6.35 23.14 -3.79
C LYS A 105 5.05 23.74 -4.36
N TYR A 106 4.46 23.11 -5.38
CA TYR A 106 3.19 23.52 -6.01
C TYR A 106 1.99 22.73 -5.47
N GLY A 107 2.20 21.84 -4.50
CA GLY A 107 1.13 21.04 -3.91
C GLY A 107 0.79 19.75 -4.65
N GLY A 108 1.56 19.36 -5.68
CA GLY A 108 1.38 18.10 -6.40
C GLY A 108 2.16 16.93 -5.79
N MET A 109 1.67 15.72 -6.04
CA MET A 109 2.33 14.46 -5.71
C MET A 109 3.56 14.26 -6.60
N VAL A 110 4.64 13.71 -6.04
CA VAL A 110 5.87 13.37 -6.78
C VAL A 110 6.19 11.90 -6.54
N ASN A 111 6.33 11.12 -7.62
CA ASN A 111 6.87 9.77 -7.67
C ASN A 111 6.48 8.90 -6.46
N PRO A 112 5.23 8.40 -6.38
CA PRO A 112 4.81 7.52 -5.30
C PRO A 112 5.70 6.29 -5.23
N ALA A 113 6.13 5.94 -4.02
CA ALA A 113 7.05 4.84 -3.77
C ALA A 113 6.45 3.76 -2.86
N LEU A 114 5.21 3.98 -2.39
CA LEU A 114 4.39 2.95 -1.75
C LEU A 114 2.94 3.10 -2.22
N CYS A 115 2.38 1.99 -2.71
CA CYS A 115 0.96 1.82 -3.03
C CYS A 115 0.27 1.04 -1.90
N VAL A 116 -0.91 1.46 -1.44
CA VAL A 116 -1.69 0.69 -0.45
C VAL A 116 -3.08 0.47 -0.99
N ILE A 117 -3.47 -0.80 -1.10
CA ILE A 117 -4.70 -1.26 -1.73
C ILE A 117 -5.57 -1.93 -0.67
N GLU A 118 -6.84 -1.55 -0.62
CA GLU A 118 -7.85 -2.27 0.16
C GLU A 118 -8.33 -3.49 -0.63
N ALA A 119 -8.16 -4.67 -0.03
CA ALA A 119 -8.52 -5.95 -0.61
C ALA A 119 -10.02 -6.20 -0.45
N LYS A 120 -10.80 -5.63 -1.37
CA LYS A 120 -12.26 -5.73 -1.41
C LYS A 120 -12.73 -7.17 -1.28
N LYS A 121 -13.60 -7.44 -0.31
CA LYS A 121 -14.18 -8.77 -0.04
C LYS A 121 -13.11 -9.86 0.14
N ASP A 122 -12.00 -9.51 0.78
CA ASP A 122 -10.85 -10.38 1.03
C ASP A 122 -10.17 -10.91 -0.25
N ASN A 123 -10.39 -10.26 -1.40
CA ASN A 123 -9.81 -10.66 -2.68
C ASN A 123 -8.38 -10.14 -2.85
N PHE A 124 -7.42 -10.83 -2.24
CA PHE A 124 -5.99 -10.49 -2.36
C PHE A 124 -5.46 -10.61 -3.79
N ASP A 125 -5.99 -11.52 -4.62
CA ASP A 125 -5.52 -11.70 -6.00
C ASP A 125 -5.83 -10.45 -6.86
N GLU A 126 -7.02 -9.90 -6.70
CA GLU A 126 -7.40 -8.62 -7.32
C GLU A 126 -6.59 -7.46 -6.75
N GLY A 127 -6.42 -7.43 -5.42
CA GLY A 127 -5.59 -6.42 -4.75
C GLY A 127 -4.14 -6.41 -5.25
N TRP A 128 -3.53 -7.59 -5.42
CA TRP A 128 -2.17 -7.72 -5.96
C TRP A 128 -2.07 -7.38 -7.44
N THR A 129 -3.10 -7.69 -8.21
CA THR A 129 -3.18 -7.28 -9.63
C THR A 129 -3.17 -5.76 -9.75
N GLN A 130 -3.99 -5.07 -8.95
CA GLN A 130 -4.03 -3.62 -8.90
C GLN A 130 -2.69 -3.06 -8.39
N ALA A 131 -2.16 -3.61 -7.30
CA ALA A 131 -0.90 -3.17 -6.71
C ALA A 131 0.24 -3.23 -7.70
N LEU A 132 0.42 -4.35 -8.42
CA LEU A 132 1.48 -4.45 -9.41
C LEU A 132 1.32 -3.41 -10.54
N ALA A 133 0.10 -3.15 -10.99
CA ALA A 133 -0.14 -2.15 -12.03
C ALA A 133 0.21 -0.72 -11.55
N GLU A 134 -0.13 -0.37 -10.32
CA GLU A 134 0.26 0.91 -9.70
C GLU A 134 1.78 1.03 -9.46
N MET A 135 2.43 -0.07 -9.09
CA MET A 135 3.89 -0.13 -8.92
C MET A 135 4.62 0.02 -10.26
N VAL A 136 4.09 -0.57 -11.34
CA VAL A 136 4.61 -0.36 -12.70
C VAL A 136 4.46 1.11 -13.11
N ALA A 137 3.30 1.71 -12.86
CA ALA A 137 3.09 3.14 -13.09
C ALA A 137 4.10 4.01 -12.31
N SER A 138 4.41 3.63 -11.08
CA SER A 138 5.43 4.28 -10.25
C SER A 138 6.84 4.12 -10.83
N SER A 139 7.19 2.92 -11.32
CA SER A 139 8.47 2.64 -11.99
C SER A 139 8.66 3.49 -13.25
N LEU A 140 7.60 3.70 -14.04
CA LEU A 140 7.62 4.59 -15.22
C LEU A 140 7.89 6.06 -14.86
N LEU A 141 7.56 6.47 -13.63
CA LEU A 141 7.91 7.78 -13.07
C LEU A 141 9.26 7.77 -12.31
N GLU A 142 10.14 6.82 -12.65
CA GLU A 142 11.51 6.69 -12.14
C GLU A 142 11.62 6.28 -10.66
N ALA A 143 10.57 5.70 -10.06
CA ALA A 143 10.69 5.06 -8.74
C ALA A 143 11.59 3.81 -8.84
N LYS A 144 12.82 3.89 -8.32
CA LYS A 144 13.80 2.78 -8.35
C LYS A 144 13.32 1.53 -7.61
N THR A 145 12.54 1.73 -6.56
CA THR A 145 11.93 0.67 -5.77
C THR A 145 10.57 1.20 -5.34
N CYS A 146 9.54 0.42 -5.63
CA CYS A 146 8.19 0.70 -5.18
C CYS A 146 7.77 -0.43 -4.25
N TYR A 147 7.22 -0.08 -3.09
CA TYR A 147 6.61 -1.02 -2.18
C TYR A 147 5.10 -1.05 -2.41
N ALA A 148 4.47 -2.15 -2.02
CA ALA A 148 3.03 -2.26 -1.99
C ALA A 148 2.56 -2.94 -0.71
N VAL A 149 1.36 -2.56 -0.30
CA VAL A 149 0.61 -3.20 0.76
C VAL A 149 -0.76 -3.54 0.22
N VAL A 150 -1.18 -4.79 0.39
CA VAL A 150 -2.56 -5.23 0.12
C VAL A 150 -3.15 -5.64 1.45
N THR A 151 -4.30 -5.08 1.82
CA THR A 151 -4.86 -5.27 3.16
C THR A 151 -6.39 -5.26 3.20
N THR A 152 -6.96 -6.06 4.10
CA THR A 152 -8.39 -6.05 4.45
C THR A 152 -8.68 -5.16 5.68
N GLY A 153 -7.70 -4.34 6.09
CA GLY A 153 -7.67 -3.67 7.38
C GLY A 153 -7.25 -4.57 8.55
N THR A 154 -7.66 -5.85 8.54
CA THR A 154 -7.24 -6.83 9.56
C THR A 154 -5.95 -7.54 9.20
N VAL A 155 -5.80 -7.99 7.95
CA VAL A 155 -4.61 -8.71 7.48
C VAL A 155 -3.85 -7.82 6.51
N TRP A 156 -2.53 -7.74 6.67
CA TRP A 156 -1.64 -6.90 5.89
C TRP A 156 -0.57 -7.76 5.24
N GLN A 157 -0.48 -7.69 3.90
CA GLN A 157 0.56 -8.35 3.11
C GLN A 157 1.43 -7.30 2.41
N PHE A 158 2.67 -7.66 2.11
CA PHE A 158 3.70 -6.73 1.66
C PHE A 158 4.33 -7.20 0.35
N GLY A 159 4.57 -6.25 -0.55
CA GLY A 159 5.16 -6.50 -1.85
C GLY A 159 6.20 -5.45 -2.19
N LYS A 160 7.09 -5.79 -3.12
CA LYS A 160 8.12 -4.89 -3.62
C LYS A 160 8.38 -5.14 -5.10
N LEU A 161 8.51 -4.06 -5.85
CA LEU A 161 8.93 -4.05 -7.24
C LEU A 161 10.26 -3.29 -7.32
N LYS A 162 11.31 -3.97 -7.78
CA LYS A 162 12.63 -3.38 -7.98
C LYS A 162 13.29 -4.03 -9.18
N ASN A 163 13.81 -3.21 -10.10
CA ASN A 163 14.50 -3.69 -11.30
C ASN A 163 13.67 -4.72 -12.10
N ASN A 164 12.37 -4.45 -12.29
CA ASN A 164 11.41 -5.35 -12.94
C ASN A 164 11.23 -6.71 -12.26
N ILE A 165 11.62 -6.86 -10.99
CA ILE A 165 11.37 -8.05 -10.20
C ILE A 165 10.33 -7.71 -9.14
N PHE A 166 9.18 -8.36 -9.23
CA PHE A 166 8.09 -8.28 -8.28
C PHE A 166 8.17 -9.45 -7.29
N ILE A 167 8.11 -9.13 -6.00
CA ILE A 167 8.16 -10.09 -4.89
C ILE A 167 7.02 -9.77 -3.93
N ILE A 168 6.27 -10.80 -3.55
CA ILE A 168 5.36 -10.77 -2.39
C ILE A 168 6.07 -11.43 -1.23
N ASP A 169 6.15 -10.74 -0.08
CA ASP A 169 6.72 -11.30 1.13
C ASP A 169 5.79 -12.41 1.65
N PRO A 170 6.31 -13.59 2.03
CA PRO A 170 5.47 -14.66 2.57
C PRO A 170 4.87 -14.33 3.96
N THR A 171 5.37 -13.28 4.62
CA THR A 171 4.85 -12.83 5.92
C THR A 171 3.60 -11.98 5.73
N PHE A 172 2.55 -12.32 6.46
CA PHE A 172 1.40 -11.45 6.69
C PHE A 172 1.31 -11.05 8.17
N VAL A 173 0.69 -9.90 8.44
CA VAL A 173 0.51 -9.38 9.80
C VAL A 173 -0.96 -9.20 10.07
N SER A 174 -1.41 -9.72 11.22
CA SER A 174 -2.77 -9.52 11.72
C SER A 174 -2.78 -8.29 12.64
N ALA A 175 -3.38 -7.20 12.20
CA ALA A 175 -3.50 -5.96 12.96
C ALA A 175 -4.18 -6.15 14.33
N PRO A 176 -5.26 -6.95 14.48
CA PRO A 176 -5.89 -7.17 15.78
C PRO A 176 -5.00 -7.89 16.82
N THR A 177 -3.99 -8.65 16.38
CA THR A 177 -3.12 -9.43 17.28
C THR A 177 -1.73 -8.83 17.43
N ASP A 178 -1.23 -8.15 16.40
CA ASP A 178 0.17 -7.73 16.29
C ASP A 178 0.28 -6.25 15.87
N LEU A 179 -0.60 -5.39 16.39
CA LEU A 179 -0.70 -3.99 15.97
C LEU A 179 0.63 -3.21 16.06
N GLN A 180 1.39 -3.37 17.15
CA GLN A 180 2.69 -2.70 17.27
C GLN A 180 3.69 -3.18 16.23
N ARG A 181 3.67 -4.49 15.90
CA ARG A 181 4.51 -5.05 14.85
C ARG A 181 4.12 -4.51 13.48
N LEU A 182 2.82 -4.39 13.20
CA LEU A 182 2.32 -3.74 11.98
C LEU A 182 2.87 -2.31 11.88
N PHE A 183 2.75 -1.52 12.94
CA PHE A 183 3.30 -0.16 12.95
C PHE A 183 4.81 -0.13 12.70
N ASN A 184 5.57 -1.06 13.29
CA ASN A 184 7.02 -1.14 13.07
C ASN A 184 7.37 -1.47 11.60
N ILE A 185 6.60 -2.35 10.96
CA ILE A 185 6.80 -2.72 9.55
C ILE A 185 6.43 -1.56 8.63
N ILE A 186 5.26 -0.93 8.83
CA ILE A 186 4.86 0.23 8.02
C ILE A 186 5.87 1.37 8.21
N ASN A 187 6.34 1.61 9.43
CA ASN A 187 7.39 2.60 9.71
C ASN A 187 8.71 2.26 9.01
N TRP A 188 9.08 0.99 8.94
CA TRP A 188 10.24 0.56 8.15
C TRP A 188 10.04 0.84 6.65
N VAL A 189 8.88 0.52 6.08
CA VAL A 189 8.59 0.82 4.67
C VAL A 189 8.65 2.32 4.40
N PHE A 190 8.07 3.17 5.26
CA PHE A 190 8.15 4.62 5.15
C PHE A 190 9.61 5.11 5.20
N ASN A 191 10.45 4.52 6.05
CA ASN A 191 11.88 4.84 6.11
C ASN A 191 12.63 4.48 4.83
N GLU A 192 12.28 3.37 4.17
CA GLU A 192 12.93 2.94 2.92
C GLU A 192 12.59 3.85 1.72
N ILE A 193 11.49 4.60 1.78
CA ILE A 193 10.99 5.44 0.68
C ILE A 193 11.11 6.95 0.92
N ALA A 194 11.55 7.37 2.10
CA ALA A 194 11.63 8.78 2.52
C ALA A 194 12.88 9.50 1.99
#